data_AF-A0A5N9GTU7-F1
#
_entry.id   AF-A0A5N9GTU7-F1
#
_cell.length_a   1.000
_cell.length_b   1.000
_cell.length_c   1.000
_cell.angle_alpha   90.00
_cell.angle_beta   90.00
_cell.angle_gamma   90.00
#
_symmetry.space_group_name_H-M   'P 1'
#
loop_
_entity.id
_entity.type
_entity.pdbx_description
1 polymer ?
#
loop_
_entity_poly.entity_id
_entity_poly.type
_entity_poly.pdbx_seq_one_letter_code
_entity_poly.pdbx_strand_id
1 'polypeptide(L)'
;MPTINGVHVEFHENFDMSFLPVGFEKTTIDDLKGASVQYRGFDGIHIRKYPNHLVGHFDKVDPRKNPIGHLIHDAPEWIAPLAGAGVAAGVGLKTKNIKEAAAWGFGTWAAIEIFRALASK
;
A
#
# COMPACT_ATOMS: atom_id res chain seq x y z
N MET A 1 -13.32 12.02 9.84
CA MET A 1 -12.21 11.28 10.47
C MET A 1 -12.80 10.04 11.13
N PRO A 2 -12.20 8.86 10.97
CA PRO A 2 -12.70 7.64 11.62
C PRO A 2 -12.61 7.79 13.14
N THR A 3 -13.51 7.12 13.86
CA THR A 3 -13.56 7.16 15.33
C THR A 3 -13.72 5.77 15.92
N ILE A 4 -12.96 5.47 16.99
CA ILE A 4 -13.12 4.28 17.82
C ILE A 4 -13.55 4.72 19.21
N ASN A 5 -14.73 4.27 19.68
CA ASN A 5 -15.29 4.66 20.99
C ASN A 5 -15.34 6.19 21.22
N GLY A 6 -15.55 6.97 20.14
CA GLY A 6 -15.58 8.44 20.21
C GLY A 6 -14.21 9.13 20.13
N VAL A 7 -13.11 8.38 20.06
CA VAL A 7 -11.75 8.90 19.85
C VAL A 7 -11.43 8.94 18.36
N HIS A 8 -10.99 10.09 17.85
CA HIS A 8 -10.53 10.21 16.48
C HIS A 8 -9.24 9.43 16.26
N VAL A 9 -9.19 8.66 15.18
CA VAL A 9 -7.99 7.93 14.77
C VAL A 9 -7.55 8.50 13.42
N GLU A 10 -6.26 8.68 13.22
CA GLU A 10 -5.75 9.12 11.92
C GLU A 10 -5.77 7.97 10.91
N PHE A 11 -5.88 8.33 9.63
CA PHE A 11 -5.69 7.34 8.56
C PHE A 11 -4.22 6.88 8.58
N HIS A 12 -3.99 5.60 8.27
CA HIS A 12 -2.67 4.94 8.31
C HIS A 12 -2.04 4.77 9.69
N GLU A 13 -2.66 5.30 10.75
CA GLU A 13 -2.20 5.07 12.11
C GLU A 13 -2.64 3.68 12.58
N ASN A 14 -1.66 2.91 13.06
CA ASN A 14 -1.91 1.60 13.63
C ASN A 14 -2.48 1.75 15.04
N PHE A 15 -3.53 0.98 15.34
CA PHE A 15 -4.11 0.87 16.67
C PHE A 15 -4.28 -0.60 17.06
N ASP A 16 -4.12 -0.88 18.35
CA ASP A 16 -4.34 -2.21 18.87
C ASP A 16 -5.83 -2.54 18.96
N MET A 17 -6.17 -3.78 18.61
CA MET A 17 -7.52 -4.29 18.70
C MET A 17 -7.59 -5.48 19.65
N SER A 18 -8.57 -5.47 20.55
CA SER A 18 -8.77 -6.56 21.51
C SER A 18 -9.46 -7.78 20.90
N PHE A 19 -10.20 -7.61 19.80
CA PHE A 19 -10.91 -8.70 19.11
C PHE A 19 -11.13 -8.37 17.63
N LEU A 20 -11.32 -9.42 16.80
CA LEU A 20 -11.69 -9.28 15.38
C LEU A 20 -13.22 -9.03 15.29
N PRO A 21 -13.69 -7.91 14.71
CA PRO A 21 -15.12 -7.66 14.60
C PRO A 21 -15.81 -8.64 13.66
N VAL A 22 -17.09 -8.91 13.94
CA VAL A 22 -17.93 -9.76 13.09
C VAL A 22 -18.11 -9.11 11.72
N GLY A 23 -18.05 -9.91 10.65
CA GLY A 23 -18.24 -9.46 9.27
C GLY A 23 -16.96 -8.98 8.57
N PHE A 24 -15.81 -9.04 9.23
CA PHE A 24 -14.52 -8.81 8.58
C PHE A 24 -14.08 -10.05 7.79
N GLU A 25 -13.70 -9.84 6.54
CA GLU A 25 -13.35 -10.91 5.61
C GLU A 25 -11.84 -11.02 5.46
N LYS A 26 -11.33 -12.25 5.41
CA LYS A 26 -9.93 -12.52 5.12
C LYS A 26 -9.58 -11.99 3.73
N THR A 27 -8.44 -11.36 3.59
CA THR A 27 -7.97 -10.81 2.32
C THR A 27 -6.48 -11.10 2.12
N THR A 28 -6.06 -11.06 0.86
CA THR A 28 -4.66 -11.16 0.44
C THR A 28 -4.18 -9.86 -0.24
N ILE A 29 -4.99 -8.80 -0.14
CA ILE A 29 -4.72 -7.49 -0.73
C ILE A 29 -3.97 -6.65 0.30
N ASP A 30 -2.77 -6.19 -0.07
CA ASP A 30 -1.75 -5.50 0.75
C ASP A 30 -0.72 -6.47 1.40
N ASP A 31 0.40 -5.93 1.88
CA ASP A 31 1.47 -6.65 2.56
C ASP A 31 1.04 -7.09 3.97
N LEU A 32 1.34 -8.34 4.30
CA LEU A 32 1.13 -8.92 5.63
C LEU A 32 2.01 -8.24 6.69
N LYS A 33 3.16 -7.65 6.33
CA LYS A 33 4.10 -7.01 7.27
C LYS A 33 4.39 -7.90 8.50
N GLY A 34 4.63 -9.19 8.25
CA GLY A 34 4.90 -10.20 9.29
C GLY A 34 3.65 -10.78 10.00
N ALA A 35 2.44 -10.35 9.63
CA ALA A 35 1.21 -10.93 10.14
C ALA A 35 0.96 -12.34 9.58
N SER A 36 0.24 -13.14 10.36
CA SER A 36 -0.18 -14.49 9.94
C SER A 36 -1.36 -14.46 8.96
N VAL A 37 -2.20 -13.44 9.05
CA VAL A 37 -3.38 -13.22 8.21
C VAL A 37 -3.80 -11.76 8.32
N GLN A 38 -4.46 -11.25 7.29
CA GLN A 38 -5.07 -9.93 7.29
C GLN A 38 -6.55 -9.99 6.88
N TYR A 39 -7.32 -9.02 7.36
CA TYR A 39 -8.76 -8.93 7.20
C TYR A 39 -9.16 -7.52 6.79
N ARG A 40 -10.19 -7.38 5.96
CA ARG A 40 -10.78 -6.09 5.61
C ARG A 40 -12.25 -6.08 5.99
N GLY A 41 -12.69 -4.97 6.54
CA GLY A 41 -14.07 -4.79 6.97
C GLY A 41 -14.71 -3.55 6.36
N PHE A 42 -15.65 -3.01 7.12
CA PHE A 42 -16.38 -1.80 6.77
C PHE A 42 -15.47 -0.56 6.87
N ASP A 43 -15.85 0.49 6.14
CA ASP A 43 -15.28 1.84 6.24
C ASP A 43 -13.75 1.94 6.15
N GLY A 44 -13.13 1.08 5.33
CA GLY A 44 -11.69 1.13 5.06
C GLY A 44 -10.81 0.53 6.15
N ILE A 45 -11.37 -0.17 7.14
CA ILE A 45 -10.57 -0.82 8.18
C ILE A 45 -9.84 -2.04 7.60
N HIS A 46 -8.53 -2.07 7.81
CA HIS A 46 -7.66 -3.20 7.54
C HIS A 46 -7.03 -3.69 8.85
N ILE A 47 -7.14 -4.98 9.13
CA ILE A 47 -6.67 -5.63 10.35
C ILE A 47 -5.61 -6.66 10.00
N ARG A 48 -4.45 -6.57 10.65
CA ARG A 48 -3.39 -7.58 10.64
C ARG A 48 -3.41 -8.38 11.93
N LYS A 49 -3.38 -9.71 11.82
CA LYS A 49 -3.32 -10.63 12.97
C LYS A 49 -1.92 -11.21 13.14
N TYR A 50 -1.29 -10.84 14.25
CA TYR A 50 -0.04 -11.41 14.73
C TYR A 50 -0.32 -12.52 15.75
N PRO A 51 0.68 -13.33 16.14
CA PRO A 51 0.49 -14.40 17.11
C PRO A 51 -0.13 -13.94 18.43
N ASN A 52 0.24 -12.74 18.90
CA ASN A 52 -0.10 -12.26 20.24
C ASN A 52 -1.02 -11.04 20.27
N HIS A 53 -1.32 -10.41 19.12
CA HIS A 53 -2.11 -9.18 19.06
C HIS A 53 -2.74 -8.96 17.68
N LEU A 54 -3.71 -8.05 17.61
CA LEU A 54 -4.35 -7.58 16.39
C LEU A 54 -4.04 -6.10 16.22
N VAL A 55 -3.64 -5.69 15.01
CA VAL A 55 -3.40 -4.30 14.66
C VAL A 55 -4.37 -3.89 13.57
N GLY A 56 -5.16 -2.85 13.81
CA GLY A 56 -6.00 -2.21 12.81
C GLY A 56 -5.38 -0.90 12.32
N HIS A 57 -5.69 -0.51 11.09
CA HIS A 57 -5.60 0.89 10.63
C HIS A 57 -6.76 1.18 9.68
N PHE A 58 -7.00 2.47 9.43
CA PHE A 58 -7.94 2.92 8.42
C PHE A 58 -7.19 3.33 7.15
N ASP A 59 -7.56 2.72 6.03
CA ASP A 59 -7.22 3.22 4.70
C ASP A 59 -8.14 4.39 4.36
N LYS A 60 -7.61 5.44 3.73
CA LYS A 60 -8.43 6.56 3.22
C LYS A 60 -9.27 6.12 2.03
N VAL A 61 -8.74 5.22 1.20
CA VAL A 61 -9.41 4.69 0.02
C VAL A 61 -9.36 3.17 0.02
N ASP A 62 -10.53 2.52 -0.01
CA ASP A 62 -10.60 1.05 -0.07
C ASP A 62 -10.05 0.53 -1.43
N PRO A 63 -8.95 -0.26 -1.43
CA PRO A 63 -8.36 -0.77 -2.66
C PRO A 63 -9.28 -1.70 -3.44
N ARG A 64 -10.28 -2.30 -2.79
CA ARG A 64 -11.28 -3.17 -3.44
C ARG A 64 -12.23 -2.38 -4.33
N LYS A 65 -12.41 -1.08 -4.05
CA LYS A 65 -13.34 -0.19 -4.75
C LYS A 65 -12.61 0.78 -5.69
N ASN A 66 -11.49 1.34 -5.24
CA ASN A 66 -10.69 2.29 -6.01
C ASN A 66 -9.19 2.03 -5.82
N PRO A 67 -8.61 1.05 -6.54
CA PRO A 67 -7.21 0.67 -6.39
C PRO A 67 -6.23 1.78 -6.78
N ILE A 68 -6.58 2.64 -7.74
CA ILE A 68 -5.73 3.77 -8.13
C ILE A 68 -5.73 4.85 -7.04
N GLY A 69 -6.90 5.17 -6.48
CA GLY A 69 -7.01 6.12 -5.37
C GLY A 69 -6.26 5.64 -4.13
N HIS A 70 -6.32 4.33 -3.84
CA HIS A 70 -5.56 3.70 -2.77
C HIS A 70 -4.04 3.85 -2.99
N LEU A 71 -3.55 3.57 -4.21
CA LEU A 71 -2.13 3.75 -4.53
C LEU A 71 -1.64 5.19 -4.33
N ILE A 72 -2.48 6.19 -4.61
CA ILE A 72 -2.12 7.60 -4.48
C ILE A 72 -2.14 8.07 -3.01
N HIS A 73 -3.13 7.62 -2.25
CA HIS A 73 -3.41 8.16 -0.92
C HIS A 73 -2.89 7.32 0.24
N ASP A 74 -2.87 6.00 0.08
CA ASP A 74 -2.58 5.06 1.16
C ASP A 74 -1.28 4.28 0.95
N ALA A 75 -0.88 4.10 -0.31
CA ALA A 75 0.32 3.35 -0.70
C ALA A 75 1.27 4.12 -1.66
N PRO A 76 1.54 5.43 -1.46
CA PRO A 76 2.29 6.26 -2.42
C PRO A 76 3.74 5.82 -2.62
N GLU A 77 4.32 5.07 -1.67
CA GLU A 77 5.65 4.47 -1.79
C GLU A 77 5.75 3.48 -2.95
N TRP A 78 4.64 2.87 -3.38
CA TRP A 78 4.61 1.90 -4.47
C TRP A 78 4.54 2.55 -5.86
N ILE A 79 4.25 3.85 -5.95
CA ILE A 79 4.12 4.56 -7.23
C ILE A 79 5.43 4.51 -8.03
N ALA A 80 6.56 4.85 -7.40
CA ALA A 80 7.85 4.90 -8.10
C ALA A 80 8.33 3.51 -8.54
N PRO A 81 8.29 2.46 -7.68
CA PRO A 81 8.60 1.09 -8.09
C PRO A 81 7.72 0.59 -9.24
N LEU A 82 6.40 0.83 -9.19
CA LEU A 82 5.48 0.40 -10.24
C LEU A 82 5.73 1.14 -11.56
N ALA A 83 6.02 2.45 -11.52
CA ALA A 83 6.38 3.23 -12.69
C ALA A 83 7.66 2.69 -13.35
N GLY A 84 8.71 2.43 -12.55
CA GLY A 84 9.95 1.82 -13.02
C GLY A 84 9.73 0.45 -13.65
N ALA A 85 8.94 -0.42 -13.00
CA ALA A 85 8.59 -1.73 -13.53
C ALA A 85 7.82 -1.65 -14.85
N GLY A 86 6.86 -0.73 -14.96
CA GLY A 86 6.09 -0.49 -16.19
C GLY A 86 6.98 -0.04 -17.36
N VAL A 87 7.90 0.89 -17.12
CA VAL A 87 8.88 1.32 -18.14
C VAL A 87 9.80 0.18 -18.54
N ALA A 88 10.34 -0.58 -17.58
CA ALA A 88 11.19 -1.74 -17.87
C ALA A 88 10.45 -2.77 -18.74
N ALA A 89 9.20 -3.10 -18.39
CA ALA A 89 8.38 -4.02 -19.17
C ALA A 89 8.16 -3.50 -20.60
N GLY A 90 7.79 -2.23 -20.77
CA GLY A 90 7.58 -1.63 -22.09
C GLY A 90 8.85 -1.64 -22.96
N VAL A 91 9.99 -1.23 -22.41
CA VAL A 91 11.29 -1.26 -23.10
C VAL A 91 11.68 -2.69 -23.44
N GLY A 92 11.60 -3.61 -22.48
CA GLY A 92 11.96 -5.02 -22.70
C GLY A 92 11.10 -5.71 -23.75
N LEU A 93 9.79 -5.42 -23.79
CA LEU A 93 8.90 -5.95 -24.82
C LEU A 93 9.26 -5.44 -26.22
N LYS A 94 9.67 -4.16 -26.34
CA LYS A 94 10.03 -3.50 -27.59
C LYS A 94 11.42 -3.90 -28.09
N THR A 95 12.44 -3.90 -27.24
CA THR A 95 13.85 -4.09 -27.63
C THR A 95 14.35 -5.52 -27.46
N LYS A 96 13.61 -6.36 -26.70
CA LYS A 96 14.05 -7.70 -26.28
C LYS A 96 15.38 -7.70 -25.52
N ASN A 97 15.82 -6.55 -24.99
CA ASN A 97 17.07 -6.39 -24.26
C ASN A 97 16.80 -6.14 -22.78
N ILE A 98 17.12 -7.13 -21.94
CA ILE A 98 16.88 -7.08 -20.50
C ILE A 98 17.77 -6.06 -19.78
N LYS A 99 18.99 -5.80 -20.27
CA LYS A 99 19.91 -4.83 -19.67
C LYS A 99 19.40 -3.40 -19.87
N GLU A 100 18.94 -3.13 -21.09
CA GLU A 100 18.34 -1.84 -21.44
C GLU A 100 17.03 -1.63 -20.68
N ALA A 101 16.16 -2.63 -20.64
CA ALA A 101 14.93 -2.59 -19.84
C ALA A 101 15.20 -2.29 -18.37
N ALA A 102 16.17 -2.97 -17.76
CA ALA A 102 16.56 -2.72 -16.38
C ALA A 102 17.09 -1.29 -16.18
N ALA A 103 17.96 -0.80 -17.05
CA ALA A 103 18.51 0.55 -16.97
C ALA A 103 17.41 1.62 -17.00
N TRP A 104 16.46 1.51 -17.93
CA TRP A 104 15.33 2.44 -18.02
C TRP A 104 14.37 2.34 -16.83
N GLY A 105 14.10 1.12 -16.34
CA GLY A 105 13.27 0.92 -15.16
C GLY A 105 13.86 1.54 -13.90
N PHE A 106 15.12 1.24 -13.60
CA PHE A 106 15.83 1.81 -12.45
C PHE A 106 16.02 3.32 -12.59
N GLY A 107 16.34 3.81 -13.79
CA GLY A 107 16.45 5.25 -14.05
C GLY A 107 15.14 6.00 -13.79
N THR A 108 14.01 5.43 -14.19
CA THR A 108 12.68 5.99 -13.93
C THR A 108 12.36 6.04 -12.44
N TRP A 109 12.57 4.94 -11.72
CA TRP A 109 12.38 4.90 -10.27
C TRP A 109 13.25 5.94 -9.56
N ALA A 110 14.56 5.96 -9.86
CA ALA A 110 15.51 6.88 -9.24
C ALA A 110 15.17 8.34 -9.51
N ALA A 111 14.74 8.67 -10.74
CA ALA A 111 14.31 10.02 -11.08
C ALA A 111 13.13 10.47 -10.21
N ILE A 112 12.10 9.64 -10.05
CA ILE A 112 10.93 9.96 -9.22
C ILE A 112 11.34 10.18 -7.75
N GLU A 113 12.21 9.33 -7.19
CA GLU A 113 12.68 9.48 -5.81
C GLU A 113 13.52 10.75 -5.62
N ILE A 114 14.38 11.10 -6.59
CA ILE A 114 15.15 12.35 -6.55
C ILE A 114 14.19 13.54 -6.57
N PHE A 115 13.20 13.56 -7.47
CA PHE A 115 12.21 14.64 -7.51
C PHE A 115 11.43 14.74 -6.20
N ARG A 116 11.01 13.60 -5.62
CA ARG A 116 10.32 13.56 -4.32
C ARG A 116 11.18 14.16 -3.21
N ALA A 117 12.47 13.81 -3.15
CA ALA A 117 13.41 14.35 -2.16
C ALA A 117 13.72 15.84 -2.35
N LEU A 118 13.63 16.34 -3.59
CA LEU A 118 13.77 17.76 -3.90
C LEU A 118 12.51 18.57 -3.56
N ALA A 119 11.32 17.99 -3.79
CA ALA A 119 10.04 18.62 -3.52
C ALA A 119 9.63 18.59 -2.03
N SER A 120 10.28 17.75 -1.22
CA SER A 120 10.05 17.67 0.23
C SER A 120 10.89 18.65 1.05
N LYS A 121 11.64 19.55 0.39
CA LYS A 121 12.43 20.63 1.01
C LYS A 121 11.70 21.96 0.87
#